data_AF-M5RP13-F1
#
_entry.id   AF-M5RP13-F1
#
_cell.length_a   1.000
_cell.length_b   1.000
_cell.length_c   1.000
_cell.angle_alpha   90.00
_cell.angle_beta   90.00
_cell.angle_gamma   90.00
#
_symmetry.space_group_name_H-M   'P 1'
#
loop_
_entity.id
_entity.type
_entity.pdbx_description
1 polymer ?
#
loop_
_entity_poly.entity_id
_entity_poly.type
_entity_poly.pdbx_seq_one_letter_code
_entity_poly.pdbx_strand_id
1 'polypeptide(L)'
;MSKKSIKETIKSRRQFTDQFKRDAVQMLLDGHSATSVVDRLGLSGTNLLYRWKREQLRQSGPVASSLDSRVKELEIELRRVERERDILKKALSIFSRSD
;
A
#
# COMPACT_ATOMS: atom_id res chain seq x y z
N MET A 1 51.69 7.83 -12.28
CA MET A 1 50.79 8.99 -12.05
C MET A 1 49.49 8.70 -12.80
N SER A 2 48.27 8.60 -12.28
CA SER A 2 47.70 8.61 -10.93
C SER A 2 46.33 7.92 -11.10
N LYS A 3 46.06 6.83 -10.37
CA LYS A 3 44.75 6.14 -10.44
C LYS A 3 43.71 7.05 -9.76
N LYS A 4 42.78 7.61 -10.54
CA LYS A 4 41.69 8.45 -10.04
C LYS A 4 40.75 7.59 -9.19
N SER A 5 40.94 7.65 -7.88
CA SER A 5 40.10 6.96 -6.89
C SER A 5 38.66 7.46 -7.00
N ILE A 6 37.76 6.60 -7.46
CA ILE A 6 36.32 6.79 -7.34
C ILE A 6 36.02 6.64 -5.85
N LYS A 7 35.96 7.76 -5.12
CA LYS A 7 35.39 7.78 -3.77
C LYS A 7 33.91 7.43 -3.91
N GLU A 8 33.59 6.14 -3.87
CA GLU A 8 32.24 5.67 -3.57
C GLU A 8 31.84 6.27 -2.23
N THR A 9 30.97 7.27 -2.28
CA THR A 9 30.27 7.74 -1.09
C THR A 9 29.29 6.64 -0.72
N ILE A 10 29.74 5.69 0.10
CA ILE A 10 28.87 4.70 0.72
C ILE A 10 27.87 5.49 1.56
N LYS A 11 26.71 5.77 0.98
CA LYS A 11 25.64 6.53 1.62
C LYS A 11 25.18 5.71 2.83
N SER A 12 25.63 6.10 4.01
CA SER A 12 25.27 5.45 5.27
C SER A 12 23.75 5.27 5.31
N ARG A 13 23.29 4.02 5.41
CA ARG A 13 21.87 3.70 5.46
C ARG A 13 21.30 4.32 6.73
N ARG A 14 20.42 5.32 6.59
CA ARG A 14 19.64 5.85 7.71
C ARG A 14 18.96 4.70 8.45
N GLN A 15 19.23 4.59 9.74
CA GLN A 15 18.54 3.66 10.62
C GLN A 15 17.34 4.38 11.23
N PHE A 16 16.21 3.68 11.28
CA PHE A 16 14.97 4.16 11.87
C PHE A 16 14.59 3.23 13.02
N THR A 17 14.04 3.79 14.09
CA THR A 17 13.55 3.02 15.23
C THR A 17 12.32 2.22 14.82
N ASP A 18 12.05 1.10 15.50
CA ASP A 18 10.88 0.28 15.16
C ASP A 18 9.56 0.96 15.50
N GLN A 19 9.57 1.88 16.47
CA GLN A 19 8.41 2.73 16.73
C GLN A 19 8.13 3.65 15.54
N PHE A 20 9.16 4.34 15.03
CA PHE A 20 9.02 5.22 13.88
C PHE A 20 8.52 4.47 12.63
N LYS A 21 9.02 3.26 12.39
CA LYS A 21 8.54 2.41 11.28
C LYS A 21 7.06 2.02 11.46
N ARG A 22 6.62 1.72 12.70
CA ARG A 22 5.23 1.40 13.01
C ARG A 22 4.31 2.59 12.78
N ASP A 23 4.67 3.76 13.29
CA ASP A 23 3.86 4.97 13.12
C ASP A 23 3.74 5.34 11.64
N ALA A 24 4.84 5.24 10.87
CA ALA A 24 4.83 5.50 9.43
C ALA A 24 3.96 4.52 8.63
N VAL A 25 3.90 3.25 9.04
CA VAL A 25 2.99 2.25 8.42
C VAL A 25 1.56 2.48 8.88
N GLN A 26 1.32 2.86 10.13
CA GLN A 26 -0.02 3.17 10.62
C GLN A 26 -0.66 4.30 9.83
N MET A 27 0.11 5.36 9.52
CA MET A 27 -0.37 6.44 8.64
C MET A 27 -0.84 5.95 7.26
N LEU A 28 -0.20 4.93 6.68
CA LEU A 28 -0.67 4.31 5.43
C LEU A 28 -1.99 3.57 5.62
N LEU A 29 -2.16 2.89 6.76
CA LEU A 29 -3.37 2.15 7.08
C LEU A 29 -4.54 3.09 7.40
N ASP A 30 -4.25 4.27 7.94
CA ASP A 30 -5.24 5.33 8.22
C ASP A 30 -5.69 6.08 6.94
N GLY A 31 -5.20 5.68 5.77
CA GLY A 31 -5.65 6.18 4.46
C GLY A 31 -4.81 7.30 3.86
N HIS A 32 -3.68 7.67 4.47
CA HIS A 32 -2.77 8.61 3.83
C HIS A 32 -2.06 7.98 2.62
N SER A 33 -1.90 8.75 1.54
CA SER A 33 -1.14 8.29 0.37
C SER A 33 0.33 8.12 0.73
N ALA A 34 1.00 7.11 0.14
CA ALA A 34 2.41 6.85 0.43
C ALA A 34 3.31 8.06 0.13
N THR A 35 3.00 8.83 -0.92
CA THR A 35 3.71 10.06 -1.25
C THR A 35 3.57 11.10 -0.14
N SER A 36 2.34 11.32 0.35
CA SER A 36 2.10 12.27 1.45
C SER A 36 2.83 11.89 2.73
N VAL A 37 2.88 10.60 3.06
CA VAL A 37 3.61 10.11 4.24
C VAL A 37 5.12 10.32 4.08
N VAL A 38 5.68 10.04 2.90
CA VAL A 38 7.10 10.27 2.61
C VAL A 38 7.48 11.74 2.76
N ASP A 39 6.68 12.63 2.17
CA ASP A 39 6.94 14.06 2.20
C ASP A 39 6.85 14.61 3.62
N ARG A 40 5.82 14.19 4.39
CA ARG A 40 5.63 14.60 5.78
C ARG A 40 6.77 14.11 6.70
N LEU A 41 7.24 12.89 6.48
CA LEU A 41 8.26 12.26 7.34
C LEU A 41 9.70 12.44 6.84
N GLY A 42 9.91 13.15 5.72
CA GLY A 42 11.22 13.39 5.13
C GLY A 42 11.94 12.09 4.72
N LEU A 43 11.19 11.10 4.25
CA LEU A 43 11.73 9.81 3.84
C LEU A 43 12.33 9.87 2.43
N SER A 44 13.21 8.93 2.13
CA SER A 44 13.88 8.89 0.81
C SER A 44 12.97 8.42 -0.34
N GLY A 45 11.78 7.88 -0.04
CA GLY A 45 10.84 7.40 -1.05
C GLY A 45 9.83 6.38 -0.52
N THR A 46 8.78 6.16 -1.30
CA THR A 46 7.61 5.32 -0.95
C THR A 46 7.95 3.84 -0.83
N ASN A 47 8.95 3.37 -1.58
CA ASN A 47 9.45 1.99 -1.52
C ASN A 47 9.88 1.57 -0.10
N LEU A 48 10.38 2.51 0.70
CA LEU A 48 10.80 2.25 2.06
C LEU A 48 9.59 1.91 2.97
N LEU A 49 8.49 2.65 2.82
CA LEU A 49 7.25 2.42 3.56
C LEU A 49 6.62 1.06 3.22
N TYR A 50 6.54 0.73 1.93
CA TYR A 50 6.00 -0.57 1.50
C TYR A 50 6.86 -1.75 1.98
N ARG A 51 8.18 -1.57 2.10
CA ARG A 51 9.05 -2.57 2.71
C ARG A 51 8.74 -2.75 4.20
N TRP A 52 8.59 -1.66 4.95
CA TRP A 52 8.24 -1.74 6.38
C TRP A 52 6.86 -2.34 6.61
N LYS A 53 5.87 -2.02 5.77
CA LYS A 53 4.54 -2.66 5.81
C LYS A 53 4.66 -4.18 5.63
N ARG A 54 5.42 -4.63 4.63
CA ARG A 54 5.67 -6.08 4.42
C ARG A 54 6.41 -6.73 5.58
N GLU A 55 7.40 -6.05 6.15
CA GLU A 55 8.16 -6.58 7.29
C GLU A 55 7.28 -6.76 8.53
N GLN A 56 6.40 -5.79 8.80
CA GLN A 56 5.42 -5.91 9.89
C GLN A 56 4.43 -7.05 9.64
N LEU A 57 3.91 -7.18 8.42
CA LEU A 57 3.04 -8.30 8.06
C LEU A 57 3.72 -9.67 8.25
N ARG A 58 5.02 -9.78 7.94
CA ARG A 58 5.80 -10.99 8.21
C ARG A 58 6.00 -11.25 9.70
N GLN A 59 6.21 -10.20 10.49
CA GLN A 59 6.35 -10.30 11.95
C GLN A 59 5.04 -10.67 12.65
N SER A 60 3.89 -10.27 12.08
CA SER A 60 2.55 -10.64 12.56
C SER A 60 2.20 -12.12 12.30
N GLY A 61 3.09 -12.89 11.68
CA GLY A 61 2.96 -14.33 11.49
C GLY A 61 2.05 -14.75 10.34
N PRO A 62 1.92 -16.08 10.09
CA PRO A 62 1.21 -16.63 8.93
C PRO A 62 -0.28 -16.21 8.86
N VAL A 63 -0.90 -15.97 10.01
CA VAL A 63 -2.32 -15.61 10.14
C VAL A 63 -2.61 -14.22 9.58
N ALA A 64 -1.71 -13.25 9.76
CA ALA A 64 -1.90 -11.91 9.20
C ALA A 64 -1.81 -11.94 7.66
N SER A 65 -0.89 -12.73 7.11
CA SER A 65 -0.73 -12.87 5.66
C SER A 65 -1.92 -13.57 4.99
N SER A 66 -2.57 -14.53 5.66
CA SER A 66 -3.78 -15.17 5.14
C SER A 66 -4.99 -14.24 5.21
N LEU A 67 -5.08 -13.40 6.24
CA LEU A 67 -6.13 -12.41 6.39
C LEU A 67 -6.07 -11.33 5.30
N ASP A 68 -4.88 -10.80 4.96
CA ASP A 68 -4.71 -9.85 3.85
C ASP A 68 -5.14 -10.43 2.49
N SER A 69 -4.77 -11.69 2.23
CA SER A 69 -5.20 -12.40 1.02
C SER A 69 -6.71 -12.53 0.95
N ARG A 70 -7.34 -12.86 2.09
CA ARG A 70 -8.79 -12.98 2.18
C ARG A 70 -9.51 -11.65 2.02
N VAL A 71 -8.98 -10.57 2.60
CA VAL A 71 -9.50 -9.21 2.41
C VAL A 71 -9.47 -8.82 0.94
N LYS A 72 -8.35 -9.08 0.25
CA LYS A 72 -8.22 -8.78 -1.18
C LYS A 72 -9.21 -9.56 -2.04
N GLU A 73 -9.43 -10.85 -1.75
CA GLU A 73 -10.47 -11.64 -2.42
C GLU A 73 -11.86 -11.06 -2.20
N LEU A 74 -12.19 -10.69 -0.96
CA LEU A 74 -13.48 -10.09 -0.62
C LEU A 74 -13.69 -8.75 -1.32
N GLU A 75 -12.66 -7.90 -1.44
CA GLU A 75 -12.74 -6.65 -2.20
C GLU A 75 -12.98 -6.86 -3.70
N ILE A 76 -12.39 -7.90 -4.29
CA ILE A 76 -12.62 -8.26 -5.69
C ILE A 76 -14.08 -8.68 -5.88
N GLU A 77 -14.57 -9.54 -5.00
CA GLU A 77 -15.94 -10.04 -5.06
C GLU A 77 -16.96 -8.92 -4.84
N LEU A 78 -16.71 -8.02 -3.88
CA LEU A 78 -17.55 -6.85 -3.66
C LEU A 78 -17.66 -6.00 -4.93
N ARG A 79 -16.53 -5.68 -5.58
CA ARG A 79 -16.54 -4.93 -6.86
C ARG A 79 -17.29 -5.66 -7.98
N ARG A 80 -17.24 -7.01 -8.01
CA ARG A 80 -17.99 -7.81 -8.97
C ARG A 80 -19.50 -7.65 -8.75
N VAL A 81 -19.95 -7.85 -7.52
CA VAL A 81 -21.36 -7.75 -7.11
C VAL A 81 -21.90 -6.33 -7.34
N GLU A 82 -21.12 -5.30 -7.02
CA GLU A 82 -21.50 -3.91 -7.28
C GLU A 82 -21.71 -3.63 -8.77
N ARG A 83 -20.80 -4.15 -9.62
CA ARG A 83 -20.93 -4.01 -11.08
C ARG A 83 -22.19 -4.72 -11.59
N GLU A 84 -22.47 -5.93 -11.12
CA GLU A 84 -23.67 -6.69 -11.51
C GLU A 84 -24.95 -5.95 -11.12
N ARG A 85 -25.02 -5.45 -9.89
CA ARG A 85 -26.12 -4.60 -9.42
C ARG A 85 -26.30 -3.38 -10.32
N ASP A 86 -25.22 -2.70 -10.68
CA ASP A 86 -25.28 -1.49 -11.50
C ASP A 86 -25.71 -1.78 -12.94
N ILE A 87 -25.31 -2.91 -13.50
CA ILE A 87 -25.81 -3.40 -14.80
C ILE A 87 -27.31 -3.65 -14.74
N LEU A 88 -27.79 -4.37 -13.71
CA LEU A 88 -29.21 -4.66 -13.55
C LEU A 88 -30.04 -3.39 -13.36
N LYS A 89 -29.55 -2.42 -12.57
CA LYS A 89 -30.20 -1.10 -12.43
C LYS A 89 -30.31 -0.37 -13.77
N LYS A 90 -29.25 -0.38 -14.58
CA LYS A 90 -29.28 0.24 -15.93
C LYS A 90 -30.29 -0.45 -16.83
N ALA A 91 -30.33 -1.79 -16.85
CA ALA A 91 -31.29 -2.54 -17.63
C ALA A 91 -32.74 -2.22 -17.22
N LEU A 92 -33.05 -2.26 -15.93
CA LEU A 92 -34.36 -1.89 -15.40
C LEU A 92 -34.75 -0.46 -15.79
N SER A 93 -33.82 0.49 -15.70
CA SER A 93 -34.09 1.88 -16.10
C SER A 93 -34.40 2.00 -17.59
N ILE A 94 -33.81 1.18 -18.45
CA ILE A 94 -34.11 1.16 -19.90
C ILE A 94 -35.53 0.61 -20.10
N PHE A 95 -35.85 -0.54 -19.50
CA PHE A 95 -37.18 -1.14 -19.61
C PHE A 95 -38.28 -0.19 -19.11
N SER A 96 -38.08 0.48 -17.97
CA SER A 96 -39.05 1.42 -17.40
C SER A 96 -39.28 2.72 -18.21
N ARG A 97 -38.41 3.02 -19.19
CA ARG A 97 -38.55 4.18 -20.09
C ARG A 97 -39.14 3.81 -21.46
N SER A 98 -39.27 2.51 -21.71
CA SER A 98 -39.74 1.96 -22.99
C SER A 98 -41.25 1.67 -22.98
N ASP A 99 -41.88 1.75 -21.80
CA ASP A 99 -43.33 1.72 -21.54
C ASP A 99 -43.82 3.15 -21.24
#